data_AF-A0AAT9RY69-F1
#
_entry.id   AF-A0AAT9RY69-F1
#
_cell.length_a   1.000
_cell.length_b   1.000
_cell.length_c   1.000
_cell.angle_alpha   90.00
_cell.angle_beta   90.00
_cell.angle_gamma   90.00
#
_symmetry.space_group_name_H-M   'P 1'
#
loop_
_entity.id
_entity.type
_entity.pdbx_description
1 polymer ?
#
loop_
_entity_poly.entity_id
_entity_poly.type
_entity_poly.pdbx_seq_one_letter_code
_entity_poly.pdbx_strand_id
1 'polypeptide(L)'
;MKIQGKMFIWLSVFVLAMAIVYGYWSKEPAGTTALFLAFGLCIMVGYYLAFTARRVDVGAQDDKEADVADDAGELGFFSPHSWQPLSLGIGGALAFMGVVFGWWLLYFSAPIILIGLWGWVFEYYRGENQNQ
;
A
#
# COMPACT_ATOMS: atom_id res chain seq x y z
N MET A 1 0.98 -3.61 16.68
CA MET A 1 -0.19 -3.20 15.86
C MET A 1 -1.28 -2.40 16.57
N LYS A 2 -1.46 -2.46 17.90
CA LYS A 2 -2.60 -1.78 18.57
C LYS A 2 -2.55 -0.25 18.44
N ILE A 3 -1.35 0.32 18.58
CA ILE A 3 -1.13 1.77 18.50
C ILE A 3 -1.34 2.27 17.06
N GLN A 4 -0.80 1.54 16.08
CA GLN A 4 -0.95 1.86 14.65
C GLN A 4 -2.44 1.90 14.23
N GLY A 5 -3.24 0.92 14.65
CA GLY A 5 -4.69 0.92 14.39
C GLY A 5 -5.40 2.10 15.04
N LYS A 6 -5.09 2.41 16.32
CA LYS A 6 -5.64 3.59 17.01
C LYS A 6 -5.29 4.90 16.31
N MET A 7 -4.07 5.03 15.80
CA MET A 7 -3.61 6.23 15.09
C MET A 7 -4.45 6.50 13.85
N PHE A 8 -4.71 5.50 13.00
CA PHE A 8 -5.55 5.67 11.82
C PHE A 8 -7.02 5.92 12.14
N ILE A 9 -7.54 5.35 13.23
CA ILE A 9 -8.91 5.64 13.70
C ILE A 9 -9.03 7.09 14.18
N TRP A 10 -8.05 7.60 14.92
CA TRP A 10 -8.05 9.01 15.32
C TRP A 10 -7.91 9.95 14.12
N LEU A 11 -7.05 9.60 13.17
CA LEU A 11 -6.92 10.33 11.92
C LEU A 11 -8.23 10.33 11.13
N SER A 12 -8.96 9.21 11.07
CA SER A 12 -10.24 9.17 10.37
C SER A 12 -11.28 10.09 11.02
N VAL A 13 -11.35 10.13 12.35
CA VAL A 13 -12.22 11.07 13.07
C VAL A 13 -11.87 12.53 12.73
N PHE A 14 -10.57 12.86 12.70
CA PHE A 14 -10.11 14.19 12.31
C PHE A 14 -10.47 14.53 10.85
N VAL A 15 -10.18 13.63 9.91
CA VAL A 15 -10.47 13.85 8.48
C VAL A 15 -11.98 13.95 8.24
N LEU A 16 -12.81 13.21 8.97
CA LEU A 16 -14.27 13.33 8.91
C LEU A 16 -14.74 14.71 9.40
N ALA A 17 -14.21 15.16 10.54
CA ALA A 17 -14.52 16.49 11.06
C ALA A 17 -14.14 17.57 10.04
N MET A 18 -12.96 17.46 9.43
CA MET A 18 -12.52 18.35 8.36
C MET A 18 -13.40 18.27 7.12
N ALA A 19 -13.83 17.08 6.70
CA ALA A 19 -14.73 16.89 5.56
C ALA A 19 -16.06 17.62 5.77
N ILE A 20 -16.63 17.52 6.98
CA ILE A 20 -17.89 18.18 7.34
C ILE A 20 -17.71 19.70 7.40
N VAL A 21 -16.69 20.19 8.12
CA VAL A 21 -16.44 21.64 8.26
C VAL A 21 -16.14 22.26 6.89
N TYR A 22 -15.26 21.63 6.10
CA TYR A 22 -14.92 22.08 4.77
C TYR A 22 -16.15 22.09 3.86
N GLY A 23 -16.89 20.98 3.77
CA GLY A 23 -18.02 20.88 2.85
C GLY A 23 -19.15 21.85 3.19
N TYR A 24 -19.37 22.11 4.48
CA TYR A 24 -20.35 23.11 4.91
C TYR A 24 -19.93 24.55 4.55
N TRP A 25 -18.65 24.88 4.72
CA TRP A 25 -18.15 26.25 4.54
C TRP A 25 -17.81 26.59 3.09
N SER A 26 -17.10 25.70 2.40
CA SER A 26 -16.64 25.91 1.03
C SER A 26 -17.76 25.75 0.00
N LYS A 27 -18.74 24.87 0.29
CA LYS A 27 -19.78 24.42 -0.65
C LYS A 27 -19.19 23.92 -1.98
N GLU A 28 -17.95 23.45 -1.94
CA GLU A 28 -17.18 23.02 -3.11
C GLU A 28 -17.15 21.47 -3.16
N PRO A 29 -17.69 20.86 -4.23
CA PRO A 29 -17.92 19.42 -4.25
C PRO A 29 -16.66 18.57 -4.44
N ALA A 30 -15.63 19.03 -5.15
CA ALA A 30 -14.44 18.22 -5.46
C ALA A 30 -13.59 17.96 -4.21
N GLY A 31 -13.27 19.01 -3.45
CA GLY A 31 -12.53 18.93 -2.19
C GLY A 31 -13.31 18.20 -1.11
N THR A 32 -14.62 18.43 -1.03
CA THR A 32 -15.50 17.68 -0.10
C THR A 32 -15.47 16.19 -0.41
N THR A 33 -15.59 15.81 -1.69
CA THR A 33 -15.50 14.41 -2.13
C THR A 33 -14.14 13.81 -1.80
N ALA A 34 -13.04 14.51 -2.09
CA ALA A 34 -11.69 14.05 -1.77
C ALA A 34 -11.49 13.79 -0.28
N LEU A 35 -12.02 14.67 0.60
CA LEU A 35 -11.94 14.49 2.05
C LEU A 35 -12.76 13.30 2.55
N PHE A 36 -13.96 13.07 2.01
CA PHE A 36 -14.75 11.88 2.34
C PHE A 36 -14.09 10.58 1.87
N LEU A 37 -13.45 10.58 0.69
CA LEU A 37 -12.68 9.42 0.21
C LEU A 37 -11.44 9.18 1.08
N ALA A 38 -10.73 10.23 1.48
CA ALA A 38 -9.60 10.13 2.41
C ALA A 38 -10.02 9.59 3.78
N PHE A 39 -11.18 10.02 4.28
CA PHE A 39 -11.80 9.46 5.49
C PHE A 39 -12.07 7.95 5.34
N GLY A 40 -12.67 7.54 4.21
CA GLY A 40 -12.92 6.14 3.91
C GLY A 40 -11.64 5.30 3.88
N LEU A 41 -10.58 5.82 3.26
CA LEU A 41 -9.25 5.19 3.24
C LEU A 41 -8.69 5.02 4.67
N CYS A 42 -8.77 6.07 5.50
CA CYS A 42 -8.30 6.01 6.89
C CYS A 42 -9.08 4.97 7.71
N ILE A 43 -10.40 4.90 7.53
CA ILE A 43 -11.23 3.86 8.17
C ILE A 43 -10.81 2.47 7.71
N MET A 44 -10.61 2.25 6.40
CA MET A 44 -10.26 0.94 5.86
C MET A 44 -8.96 0.42 6.46
N VAL A 45 -7.92 1.28 6.50
CA VAL A 45 -6.62 0.94 7.10
C VAL A 45 -6.75 0.75 8.62
N GLY A 46 -7.39 1.69 9.31
CA GLY A 46 -7.56 1.64 10.76
C GLY A 46 -8.34 0.41 11.23
N TYR A 47 -9.43 0.06 10.52
CA TYR A 47 -10.22 -1.12 10.78
C TYR A 47 -9.41 -2.40 10.57
N TYR A 48 -8.69 -2.53 9.44
CA TYR A 48 -7.85 -3.68 9.18
C TYR A 48 -6.82 -3.90 10.29
N LEU A 49 -6.08 -2.85 10.66
CA LEU A 49 -5.06 -2.94 11.70
C LEU A 49 -5.67 -3.26 13.08
N ALA A 50 -6.79 -2.63 13.45
CA ALA A 50 -7.46 -2.90 14.71
C ALA A 50 -8.07 -4.32 14.76
N PHE A 51 -8.57 -4.81 13.63
CA PHE A 51 -9.10 -6.16 13.49
C PHE A 51 -8.00 -7.22 13.63
N THR A 52 -6.84 -6.99 13.01
CA THR A 52 -5.66 -7.87 13.11
C THR A 52 -5.07 -7.84 14.53
N ALA A 53 -4.97 -6.66 15.15
CA ALA A 53 -4.44 -6.51 16.51
C ALA A 53 -5.27 -7.19 17.61
N ARG A 54 -6.50 -7.63 17.30
CA ARG A 54 -7.34 -8.44 18.20
C ARG A 54 -7.19 -9.95 17.99
N ARG A 55 -6.54 -10.38 16.91
CA ARG A 55 -6.37 -11.79 16.53
C ARG A 55 -4.94 -12.29 16.66
N VAL A 56 -3.98 -11.37 16.61
CA VAL A 56 -2.55 -11.67 16.72
C VAL A 56 -2.09 -11.27 18.12
N ASP A 57 -1.19 -12.08 18.68
CA ASP A 57 -0.54 -11.78 19.95
C ASP A 57 0.31 -10.50 19.87
N VAL A 58 0.67 -9.99 21.05
CA VAL A 58 1.51 -8.80 21.15
C VAL A 58 2.93 -9.19 20.72
N GLY A 59 3.37 -8.71 19.56
CA GLY A 59 4.76 -8.86 19.13
C GLY A 59 5.72 -8.00 19.95
N ALA A 60 7.00 -8.35 19.96
CA ALA A 60 8.06 -7.64 20.70
C ALA A 60 8.07 -6.12 20.44
N GLN A 61 7.71 -5.70 19.23
CA GLN A 61 7.61 -4.28 18.84
C GLN A 61 6.54 -3.46 19.60
N ASP A 62 5.52 -4.12 20.16
CA ASP A 62 4.44 -3.48 20.92
C ASP A 62 4.66 -3.63 22.45
N ASP A 63 5.73 -4.32 22.91
CA ASP A 63 6.08 -4.52 24.32
C ASP A 63 7.18 -3.54 24.75
N LYS A 64 7.02 -2.96 25.94
CA LYS A 64 7.97 -2.00 26.53
C LYS A 64 9.11 -2.67 27.27
N GLU A 65 8.95 -3.93 27.63
CA GLU A 65 9.93 -4.73 28.39
C GLU A 65 10.61 -5.78 27.51
N ALA A 66 10.36 -5.79 26.20
CA ALA A 66 10.96 -6.73 25.27
C ALA A 66 12.48 -6.59 25.20
N ASP A 67 13.17 -7.73 25.14
CA ASP A 67 14.60 -7.84 24.87
C ASP A 67 14.84 -8.06 23.36
N VAL A 68 16.06 -7.81 22.90
CA VAL A 68 16.48 -8.05 21.50
C VAL A 68 16.31 -9.51 21.11
N ALA A 69 16.43 -10.43 22.09
CA ALA A 69 16.26 -11.85 21.87
C ALA A 69 14.81 -12.26 21.52
N ASP A 70 13.81 -11.44 21.89
CA ASP A 70 12.38 -11.76 21.68
C ASP A 70 11.96 -11.70 20.21
N ASP A 71 12.79 -11.10 19.34
CA ASP A 71 12.57 -11.01 17.88
C ASP A 71 13.72 -11.64 17.08
N ALA A 72 14.47 -12.59 17.68
CA ALA A 72 15.63 -13.24 17.07
C ALA A 72 15.32 -14.33 16.02
N GLY A 73 14.05 -14.47 15.63
CA GLY A 73 13.59 -15.44 14.64
C GLY A 73 13.92 -15.06 13.19
N GLU A 74 13.58 -15.95 12.26
CA GLU A 74 13.63 -15.62 10.82
C GLU A 74 12.50 -14.63 10.47
N LEU A 75 12.84 -13.46 9.92
CA LEU A 75 11.84 -12.44 9.52
C LEU A 75 10.95 -12.88 8.34
N GLY A 76 11.46 -13.79 7.50
CA GLY A 76 10.82 -14.22 6.27
C GLY A 76 11.71 -13.99 5.03
N PHE A 77 11.11 -14.14 3.86
CA PHE A 77 11.83 -14.04 2.60
C PHE A 77 11.93 -12.59 2.10
N PHE A 78 13.14 -12.17 1.74
CA PHE A 78 13.41 -10.93 1.04
C PHE A 78 14.13 -11.22 -0.27
N SER A 79 13.68 -10.57 -1.34
CA SER A 79 14.37 -10.57 -2.64
C SER A 79 15.80 -10.02 -2.46
N PRO A 80 16.86 -10.79 -2.74
CA PRO A 80 18.24 -10.28 -2.68
C PRO A 80 18.53 -9.28 -3.80
N HIS A 81 17.90 -9.51 -4.96
CA HIS A 81 17.89 -8.61 -6.10
C HIS A 81 16.68 -8.90 -6.99
N SER A 82 16.15 -7.86 -7.64
CA SER A 82 15.13 -8.00 -8.69
C SER A 82 15.22 -6.83 -9.67
N TRP A 83 15.20 -7.13 -10.96
CA TRP A 83 15.13 -6.13 -12.04
C TRP A 83 13.69 -5.79 -12.44
N GLN A 84 12.72 -6.55 -11.95
CA GLN A 84 11.31 -6.41 -12.31
C GLN A 84 10.72 -5.06 -11.87
N PRO A 85 11.06 -4.50 -10.69
CA PRO A 85 10.62 -3.15 -10.30
C PRO A 85 11.08 -2.07 -11.29
N LEU A 86 12.30 -2.20 -11.83
CA LEU A 86 12.82 -1.25 -12.81
C LEU A 86 12.04 -1.35 -14.14
N SER A 87 11.77 -2.58 -14.59
CA SER A 87 10.95 -2.81 -15.79
C SER A 87 9.55 -2.21 -15.64
N LEU A 88 8.89 -2.42 -14.50
CA LEU A 88 7.59 -1.81 -14.21
C LEU A 88 7.66 -0.28 -14.11
N GLY A 89 8.73 0.27 -13.53
CA GLY A 89 8.95 1.71 -13.48
C GLY A 89 9.05 2.33 -14.87
N ILE A 90 9.84 1.72 -15.77
CA ILE A 90 9.98 2.16 -17.16
C ILE A 90 8.64 2.02 -17.90
N GLY A 91 7.97 0.87 -17.77
CA GLY A 91 6.67 0.64 -18.38
C GLY A 91 5.61 1.64 -17.92
N GLY A 92 5.53 1.89 -16.60
CA GLY A 92 4.62 2.87 -16.02
C GLY A 92 4.91 4.31 -16.46
N ALA A 93 6.19 4.70 -16.54
CA ALA A 93 6.59 6.01 -17.04
C ALA A 93 6.19 6.20 -18.52
N LEU A 94 6.41 5.18 -19.36
CA LEU A 94 5.95 5.19 -20.75
C LEU A 94 4.43 5.24 -20.85
N ALA A 95 3.70 4.50 -20.02
CA ALA A 95 2.24 4.56 -20.01
C ALA A 95 1.75 5.96 -19.64
N PHE A 96 2.36 6.60 -18.65
CA PHE A 96 2.02 7.96 -18.22
C PHE A 96 2.36 9.01 -19.31
N MET A 97 3.45 8.84 -20.04
CA MET A 97 3.78 9.67 -21.22
C MET A 97 2.70 9.62 -22.30
N GLY A 98 1.88 8.58 -22.35
CA GLY A 98 0.74 8.47 -23.28
C GLY A 98 -0.29 9.59 -23.10
N VAL A 99 -0.38 10.21 -21.91
CA VAL A 99 -1.24 11.39 -21.66
C VAL A 99 -0.79 12.61 -22.48
N VAL A 100 0.52 12.74 -22.74
CA VAL A 100 1.12 13.86 -23.47
C VAL A 100 1.27 13.56 -24.96
N PHE A 101 1.83 12.40 -25.31
CA PHE A 101 2.18 12.06 -26.70
C PHE A 101 1.09 11.28 -27.44
N GLY A 102 0.04 10.86 -26.74
CA GLY A 102 -1.10 10.15 -27.30
C GLY A 102 -1.18 8.68 -26.89
N TRP A 103 -2.39 8.14 -26.99
CA TRP A 103 -2.78 6.81 -26.51
C TRP A 103 -2.06 5.64 -27.19
N TRP A 104 -1.50 5.84 -28.40
CA TRP A 104 -0.76 4.81 -29.14
C TRP A 104 0.49 4.32 -28.38
N LEU A 105 1.06 5.16 -27.49
CA LEU A 105 2.20 4.78 -26.65
C LEU A 105 1.84 3.65 -25.67
N LEU A 106 0.54 3.47 -25.37
CA LEU A 106 0.06 2.36 -24.54
C LEU A 106 0.33 1.00 -25.18
N TYR A 107 0.31 0.90 -26.52
CA TYR A 107 0.63 -0.35 -27.21
C TYR A 107 2.05 -0.85 -26.93
N PHE A 108 2.99 0.06 -26.66
CA PHE A 108 4.37 -0.28 -26.35
C PHE A 108 4.60 -0.44 -24.84
N SER A 109 3.96 0.39 -24.02
CA SER A 109 4.09 0.29 -22.56
C SER A 109 3.38 -0.94 -21.98
N ALA A 110 2.23 -1.34 -22.50
CA ALA A 110 1.44 -2.43 -21.94
C ALA A 110 2.17 -3.78 -21.95
N PRO A 111 2.83 -4.22 -23.05
CA PRO A 111 3.63 -5.44 -23.03
C PRO A 111 4.77 -5.40 -22.00
N ILE A 112 5.44 -4.26 -21.85
CA ILE A 112 6.52 -4.08 -20.86
C ILE A 112 5.98 -4.26 -19.44
N ILE A 113 4.86 -3.60 -19.12
CA ILE A 113 4.20 -3.71 -17.82
C ILE A 113 3.74 -5.16 -17.57
N LEU A 114 3.12 -5.80 -18.55
CA LEU A 114 2.62 -7.17 -18.40
C LEU A 114 3.76 -8.17 -18.16
N ILE A 115 4.84 -8.08 -18.94
CA ILE A 115 6.01 -8.95 -18.78
C ILE A 115 6.72 -8.66 -17.45
N GLY A 116 6.89 -7.39 -17.07
CA GLY A 116 7.49 -7.01 -15.80
C GLY A 116 6.66 -7.45 -14.60
N LEU A 117 5.33 -7.38 -14.68
CA LEU A 117 4.42 -7.81 -13.61
C LEU A 117 4.44 -9.33 -13.47
N TRP A 118 4.36 -10.06 -14.59
CA TRP A 118 4.50 -11.50 -14.61
C TRP A 118 5.88 -11.94 -14.09
N GLY A 119 6.92 -11.23 -14.50
CA GLY A 119 8.28 -11.37 -13.98
C GLY A 119 8.32 -11.25 -12.48
N TRP A 120 7.80 -10.15 -11.92
CA TRP A 120 7.85 -9.85 -10.49
C TRP A 120 7.07 -10.86 -9.64
N VAL A 121 5.87 -11.24 -10.07
CA VAL A 121 5.03 -12.19 -9.32
C VAL A 121 5.63 -13.59 -9.32
N PHE A 122 6.17 -14.04 -10.46
CA PHE A 122 6.66 -15.41 -10.62
C PHE A 122 8.19 -15.53 -10.51
N GLU A 123 8.92 -14.49 -10.08
CA GLU A 123 10.39 -14.49 -10.06
C GLU A 123 10.95 -15.64 -9.21
N TYR A 124 10.34 -15.87 -8.04
CA TYR A 124 10.79 -16.84 -7.06
C TYR A 124 10.07 -18.19 -7.13
N TYR A 125 9.11 -18.35 -8.06
CA TYR A 125 8.32 -19.57 -8.25
C TYR A 125 8.66 -20.26 -9.58
N ARG A 126 9.95 -20.38 -9.89
CA ARG A 126 10.46 -21.01 -11.13
C ARG A 126 11.53 -22.04 -10.84
N GLY A 127 11.65 -23.04 -11.71
CA GLY A 127 12.68 -24.07 -11.63
C GLY A 127 12.54 -24.92 -10.38
N GLU A 128 13.63 -25.11 -9.63
CA GLU A 128 13.66 -25.93 -8.42
C GLU A 128 12.75 -25.38 -7.30
N ASN A 129 12.44 -24.08 -7.31
CA ASN A 129 11.60 -23.42 -6.31
C ASN A 129 10.12 -23.32 -6.72
N GLN A 130 9.67 -24.07 -7.73
CA GLN A 130 8.31 -23.95 -8.26
C GLN A 130 7.21 -24.34 -7.25
N ASN A 131 7.51 -25.20 -6.28
CA ASN A 131 6.55 -25.74 -5.30
C ASN A 131 6.78 -25.23 -3.87
N GLN A 132 7.60 -24.19 -3.69
CA GLN A 132 7.69 -23.47 -2.40
C GLN A 132 6.47 -22.57 -2.22
#